data_AF-A0A355GK90-F1
#
_entry.id   AF-A0A355GK90-F1
#
_cell.length_a   1.000
_cell.length_b   1.000
_cell.length_c   1.000
_cell.angle_alpha   90.00
_cell.angle_beta   90.00
_cell.angle_gamma   90.00
#
_symmetry.space_group_name_H-M   'P 1'
#
loop_
_entity.id
_entity.type
_entity.pdbx_description
1 polymer ?
#
loop_
_entity_poly.entity_id
_entity_poly.type
_entity_poly.pdbx_seq_one_letter_code
_entity_poly.pdbx_strand_id
1 'polypeptide(L)'
;MQSSDNAQNQKDSFDFIRFIRPLILSLESIKREPFQLRSLSIPMRWEVTRRHPFYQRLWKDSADFYRKETISTNPFEQLKRESAVELLALIGISGEPPDPSTPFSKLGESELNKAWLSGAVHPITLRGMAGILLATLPESTLGELGLYLIEASGEKNDKEKQSRDKSLSKLISYKCDALDSFPDEPLVSVNPAASQRLISEAIKDLHAQWKNKRELKEQRDRSDKNIKYLDVWDLREGFSNEGTYDVSQERTFKEIAKEQSSPLTTVSNHYRSAFELIIGKPYSPELWWNTMGVFKLNLFNFEHSVVSQLRPRKSRTPRPVPESILGAEIDFLNQVTRTDEYELTYVELMAELKSFIGQGLSDKEIHERLGVETENPVLIETLTWMRSRTSEIEK
;
A
#
# COMPACT_ATOMS: atom_id res chain seq x y z
N MET A 1 26.94 32.78 5.18
CA MET A 1 26.19 31.67 5.82
C MET A 1 24.93 31.26 5.03
N GLN A 2 24.86 31.45 3.70
CA GLN A 2 23.70 31.07 2.86
C GLN A 2 23.96 29.82 1.97
N SER A 3 25.17 29.27 2.00
CA SER A 3 25.58 28.15 1.12
C SER A 3 25.20 26.77 1.67
N SER A 4 24.95 26.63 2.99
CA SER A 4 24.59 25.35 3.61
C SER A 4 23.15 24.93 3.31
N ASP A 5 22.21 25.87 3.30
CA ASP A 5 20.78 25.57 3.13
C ASP A 5 20.46 25.13 1.70
N ASN A 6 21.19 25.65 0.70
CA ASN A 6 21.00 25.26 -0.69
C ASN A 6 21.50 23.84 -0.98
N ALA A 7 22.59 23.40 -0.35
CA ALA A 7 23.11 22.05 -0.50
C ALA A 7 22.20 21.02 0.18
N GLN A 8 21.66 21.34 1.35
CA GLN A 8 20.71 20.47 2.05
C GLN A 8 19.39 20.35 1.27
N ASN A 9 18.84 21.46 0.77
CA ASN A 9 17.62 21.44 -0.05
C ASN A 9 17.78 20.65 -1.36
N GLN A 10 18.96 20.71 -1.99
CA GLN A 10 19.25 19.90 -3.18
C GLN A 10 19.34 18.41 -2.87
N LYS A 11 19.95 18.05 -1.73
CA LYS A 11 20.03 16.67 -1.25
C LYS A 11 18.65 16.10 -0.94
N ASP A 12 17.85 16.83 -0.16
CA ASP A 12 16.49 16.43 0.21
C ASP A 12 15.59 16.26 -1.02
N SER A 13 15.75 17.14 -2.02
CA SER A 13 15.07 17.04 -3.32
C SER A 13 15.48 15.80 -4.11
N PHE A 14 16.79 15.52 -4.19
CA PHE A 14 17.30 14.36 -4.90
C PHE A 14 16.86 13.05 -4.24
N ASP A 15 16.89 12.99 -2.91
CA ASP A 15 16.42 11.86 -2.11
C ASP A 15 14.91 11.64 -2.28
N PHE A 16 14.12 12.71 -2.31
CA PHE A 16 12.68 12.62 -2.54
C PHE A 16 12.32 12.17 -3.96
N ILE A 17 12.94 12.73 -5.00
CA ILE A 17 12.72 12.33 -6.39
C ILE A 17 13.10 10.86 -6.58
N ARG A 18 14.21 10.45 -5.97
CA ARG A 18 14.69 9.08 -6.02
C ARG A 18 13.80 8.11 -5.25
N PHE A 19 13.12 8.58 -4.22
CA PHE A 19 12.10 7.83 -3.50
C PHE A 19 10.79 7.71 -4.30
N ILE A 20 10.25 8.80 -4.86
CA ILE A 20 8.96 8.81 -5.54
C ILE A 20 8.99 8.13 -6.91
N ARG A 21 10.07 8.30 -7.67
CA ARG A 21 10.11 7.86 -9.07
C ARG A 21 9.85 6.35 -9.23
N PRO A 22 10.44 5.46 -8.42
CA PRO A 22 10.06 4.05 -8.45
C PRO A 22 8.65 3.76 -7.95
N LEU A 23 8.12 4.58 -7.03
CA LEU A 23 6.75 4.45 -6.53
C LEU A 23 5.72 4.79 -7.60
N ILE A 24 6.00 5.78 -8.46
CA ILE A 24 5.17 6.10 -9.63
C ILE A 24 5.08 4.88 -10.56
N LEU A 25 6.21 4.20 -10.77
CA LEU A 25 6.28 3.03 -11.65
C LEU A 25 5.68 1.77 -11.02
N SER A 26 5.50 1.78 -9.70
CA SER A 26 4.89 0.71 -8.92
C SER A 26 3.52 1.11 -8.36
N LEU A 27 2.88 2.18 -8.86
CA LEU A 27 1.57 2.67 -8.41
C LEU A 27 0.53 1.56 -8.33
N GLU A 28 0.49 0.71 -9.36
CA GLU A 28 -0.40 -0.46 -9.38
C GLU A 28 -0.09 -1.44 -8.25
N SER A 29 1.17 -1.61 -7.87
CA SER A 29 1.57 -2.50 -6.77
C SER A 29 1.22 -1.94 -5.37
N ILE A 30 1.07 -0.62 -5.25
CA ILE A 30 0.76 0.10 -4.01
C ILE A 30 -0.74 0.22 -3.80
N LYS A 31 -1.49 0.40 -4.89
CA LYS A 31 -2.93 0.57 -4.88
C LYS A 31 -3.60 -0.66 -4.29
N ARG A 32 -4.34 -0.46 -3.19
CA ARG A 32 -5.20 -1.50 -2.61
C ARG A 32 -6.39 -1.73 -3.54
N GLU A 33 -6.78 -2.99 -3.68
CA GLU A 33 -7.99 -3.31 -4.44
C GLU A 33 -9.22 -2.64 -3.81
N PRO A 34 -10.16 -2.15 -4.63
CA PRO A 34 -11.44 -1.67 -4.14
C PRO A 34 -12.08 -2.70 -3.19
N PHE A 35 -12.74 -2.24 -2.13
CA PHE A 35 -13.44 -3.06 -1.14
C PHE A 35 -12.58 -3.94 -0.22
N GLN A 36 -11.28 -4.07 -0.45
CA GLN A 36 -10.42 -4.96 0.35
C GLN A 36 -10.48 -4.61 1.85
N LEU A 37 -10.27 -3.33 2.21
CA LEU A 37 -10.45 -2.85 3.58
C LEU A 37 -11.90 -2.97 4.05
N ARG A 38 -12.87 -2.85 3.13
CA ARG A 38 -14.29 -2.88 3.48
C ARG A 38 -14.75 -4.23 4.03
N SER A 39 -14.04 -5.31 3.69
CA SER A 39 -14.26 -6.65 4.25
C SER A 39 -13.86 -6.78 5.73
N LEU A 40 -13.07 -5.83 6.24
CA LEU A 40 -12.54 -5.87 7.60
C LEU A 40 -13.39 -5.03 8.56
N SER A 41 -13.39 -5.43 9.83
CA SER A 41 -13.88 -4.60 10.94
C SER A 41 -13.11 -3.29 10.99
N ILE A 42 -13.74 -2.20 11.48
CA ILE A 42 -13.08 -0.89 11.52
C ILE A 42 -11.77 -0.92 12.34
N PRO A 43 -11.70 -1.54 13.53
CA PRO A 43 -10.44 -1.68 14.25
C PRO A 43 -9.37 -2.36 13.40
N MET A 44 -9.74 -3.45 12.71
CA MET A 44 -8.80 -4.18 11.87
C MET A 44 -8.33 -3.37 10.65
N ARG A 45 -9.19 -2.51 10.06
CA ARG A 45 -8.75 -1.58 9.01
C ARG A 45 -7.66 -0.67 9.49
N TRP A 46 -7.81 -0.15 10.71
CA TRP A 46 -6.79 0.68 11.32
C TRP A 46 -5.50 -0.11 11.55
N GLU A 47 -5.59 -1.30 12.13
CA GLU A 47 -4.43 -2.18 12.37
C GLU A 47 -3.64 -2.51 11.09
N VAL A 48 -4.36 -2.80 10.02
CA VAL A 48 -3.82 -3.16 8.71
C VAL A 48 -3.26 -1.94 7.97
N THR A 49 -3.89 -0.78 8.17
CA THR A 49 -3.45 0.48 7.56
C THR A 49 -2.23 1.05 8.25
N ARG A 50 -2.21 1.10 9.58
CA ARG A 50 -1.07 1.60 10.33
C ARG A 50 0.17 0.74 10.13
N ARG A 51 0.04 -0.56 9.81
CA ARG A 51 1.17 -1.44 9.43
C ARG A 51 1.60 -1.35 7.97
N HIS A 52 0.91 -0.58 7.15
CA HIS A 52 1.27 -0.46 5.74
C HIS A 52 2.59 0.32 5.61
N PRO A 53 3.59 -0.16 4.84
CA PRO A 53 4.91 0.49 4.75
C PRO A 53 4.82 1.95 4.26
N PHE A 54 3.89 2.23 3.34
CA PHE A 54 3.64 3.58 2.86
C PHE A 54 3.01 4.47 3.92
N TYR A 55 2.14 3.92 4.76
CA TYR A 55 1.56 4.67 5.87
C TYR A 55 2.67 5.10 6.83
N GLN A 56 3.50 4.14 7.26
CA GLN A 56 4.64 4.38 8.15
C GLN A 56 5.58 5.46 7.63
N ARG A 57 5.80 5.50 6.32
CA ARG A 57 6.71 6.47 5.71
C ARG A 57 6.09 7.85 5.48
N LEU A 58 4.83 7.90 5.04
CA LEU A 58 4.23 9.10 4.46
C LEU A 58 3.25 9.82 5.39
N TRP A 59 2.81 9.20 6.50
CA TRP A 59 1.79 9.77 7.37
C TRP A 59 2.17 11.16 7.88
N LYS A 60 3.45 11.38 8.25
CA LYS A 60 3.90 12.66 8.81
C LYS A 60 3.85 13.78 7.77
N ASP A 61 4.41 13.55 6.58
CA ASP A 61 4.39 14.53 5.48
C ASP A 61 2.93 14.87 5.07
N SER A 62 2.05 13.86 5.07
CA SER A 62 0.63 14.07 4.79
C SER A 62 -0.10 14.78 5.93
N ALA A 63 0.22 14.51 7.20
CA ALA A 63 -0.34 15.25 8.34
C ALA A 63 0.08 16.72 8.31
N ASP A 64 1.36 17.00 8.04
CA ASP A 64 1.90 18.35 7.92
C ASP A 64 1.22 19.15 6.80
N PHE A 65 0.86 18.49 5.68
CA PHE A 65 0.05 19.09 4.61
C PHE A 65 -1.29 19.61 5.13
N TYR A 66 -2.05 18.78 5.84
CA TYR A 66 -3.39 19.11 6.30
C TYR A 66 -3.39 20.14 7.43
N ARG A 67 -2.44 20.04 8.35
CA ARG A 67 -2.30 20.98 9.48
C ARG A 67 -1.81 22.36 9.06
N LYS A 68 -1.23 22.48 7.86
CA LYS A 68 -0.54 23.70 7.38
C LYS A 68 0.55 24.16 8.36
N GLU A 69 1.10 23.22 9.14
CA GLU A 69 1.99 23.49 10.28
C GLU A 69 3.38 23.98 9.85
N THR A 70 3.74 23.84 8.57
CA THR A 70 4.99 24.40 8.04
C THR A 70 4.77 25.00 6.66
N ILE A 71 4.83 26.34 6.60
CA ILE A 71 4.97 27.09 5.35
C ILE A 71 6.47 27.06 5.00
N SER A 72 6.97 25.89 4.59
CA SER A 72 8.29 25.86 3.95
C SER A 72 8.18 26.65 2.66
N THR A 73 9.08 27.62 2.43
CA THR A 73 9.18 28.30 1.14
C THR A 73 9.82 27.42 0.07
N ASN A 74 10.30 26.22 0.45
CA ASN A 74 10.87 25.26 -0.46
C ASN A 74 9.73 24.56 -1.26
N PRO A 75 9.63 24.77 -2.59
CA PRO A 75 8.61 24.15 -3.42
C PRO A 75 8.69 22.61 -3.42
N PHE A 76 9.86 22.03 -3.14
CA PHE A 76 10.03 20.58 -3.07
C PHE A 76 9.37 19.97 -1.84
N GLU A 77 9.44 20.65 -0.70
CA GLU A 77 8.74 20.20 0.52
C GLU A 77 7.22 20.21 0.30
N GLN A 78 6.71 21.20 -0.42
CA GLN A 78 5.31 21.24 -0.80
C GLN A 78 4.94 20.07 -1.72
N LEU A 79 5.69 19.86 -2.81
CA LEU A 79 5.47 18.73 -3.72
C LEU A 79 5.55 17.38 -3.00
N LYS A 80 6.45 17.26 -2.02
CA LYS A 80 6.61 16.06 -1.19
C LYS A 80 5.37 15.73 -0.39
N ARG A 81 4.81 16.73 0.26
CA ARG A 81 3.61 16.61 1.08
C ARG A 81 2.37 16.34 0.22
N GLU A 82 2.24 17.01 -0.92
CA GLU A 82 1.17 16.76 -1.89
C GLU A 82 1.23 15.31 -2.41
N SER A 83 2.42 14.85 -2.82
CA SER A 83 2.63 13.47 -3.26
C SER A 83 2.34 12.45 -2.14
N ALA A 84 2.67 12.77 -0.89
CA ALA A 84 2.35 11.92 0.25
C ALA A 84 0.83 11.76 0.43
N VAL A 85 0.06 12.84 0.27
CA VAL A 85 -1.41 12.78 0.31
C VAL A 85 -1.95 11.89 -0.81
N GLU A 86 -1.48 12.07 -2.04
CA GLU A 86 -1.92 11.28 -3.19
C GLU A 86 -1.58 9.79 -3.03
N LEU A 87 -0.36 9.46 -2.61
CA LEU A 87 0.06 8.08 -2.39
C LEU A 87 -0.70 7.41 -1.23
N LEU A 88 -1.01 8.14 -0.16
CA LEU A 88 -1.83 7.62 0.94
C LEU A 88 -3.30 7.39 0.51
N ALA A 89 -3.81 8.20 -0.43
CA ALA A 89 -5.14 7.98 -0.99
C ALA A 89 -5.25 6.63 -1.73
N LEU A 90 -4.16 6.15 -2.34
CA LEU A 90 -4.12 4.84 -3.02
C LEU A 90 -4.30 3.65 -2.08
N ILE A 91 -3.99 3.83 -0.79
CA ILE A 91 -4.17 2.79 0.24
C ILE A 91 -5.43 3.03 1.10
N GLY A 92 -6.28 3.97 0.68
CA GLY A 92 -7.58 4.24 1.28
C GLY A 92 -7.58 5.30 2.40
N ILE A 93 -6.53 6.11 2.50
CA ILE A 93 -6.48 7.21 3.48
C ILE A 93 -6.91 8.51 2.83
N SER A 94 -7.98 9.10 3.34
CA SER A 94 -8.48 10.39 2.88
C SER A 94 -8.58 11.37 4.04
N GLY A 95 -7.88 12.50 3.95
CA GLY A 95 -7.80 13.48 5.04
C GLY A 95 -6.55 13.31 5.91
N GLU A 96 -6.50 14.03 7.03
CA GLU A 96 -5.36 14.03 7.94
C GLU A 96 -5.14 12.63 8.53
N PRO A 97 -4.00 11.98 8.24
CA PRO A 97 -3.70 10.66 8.80
C PRO A 97 -3.37 10.76 10.30
N PRO A 98 -3.95 9.90 11.15
CA PRO A 98 -3.53 9.80 12.55
C PRO A 98 -2.08 9.30 12.69
N ASP A 99 -1.45 9.57 13.83
CA ASP A 99 -0.16 8.95 14.16
C ASP A 99 -0.34 7.41 14.22
N PRO A 100 0.53 6.59 13.59
CA PRO A 100 0.42 5.12 13.61
C PRO A 100 0.44 4.51 15.01
N SER A 101 0.99 5.22 16.00
CA SER A 101 0.96 4.87 17.42
C SER A 101 -0.39 5.10 18.10
N THR A 102 -1.31 5.79 17.43
CA THR A 102 -2.64 6.07 17.98
C THR A 102 -3.44 4.77 18.06
N PRO A 103 -3.84 4.30 19.25
CA PRO A 103 -4.71 3.14 19.36
C PRO A 103 -6.10 3.46 18.81
N PHE A 104 -6.79 2.44 18.29
CA PHE A 104 -8.11 2.61 17.69
C PHE A 104 -9.12 3.31 18.62
N SER A 105 -9.08 3.03 19.92
CA SER A 105 -9.97 3.64 20.92
C SER A 105 -9.88 5.17 21.00
N LYS A 106 -8.78 5.77 20.53
CA LYS A 106 -8.59 7.23 20.49
C LYS A 106 -9.05 7.86 19.16
N LEU A 107 -9.49 7.07 18.18
CA LEU A 107 -9.94 7.55 16.87
C LEU A 107 -11.43 7.93 16.84
N GLY A 108 -12.03 8.22 17.99
CA GLY A 108 -13.41 8.71 18.08
C GLY A 108 -14.46 7.60 18.09
N GLU A 109 -14.29 6.57 18.92
CA GLU A 109 -15.31 5.54 19.12
C GLU A 109 -16.58 6.16 19.72
N SER A 110 -17.71 6.05 19.02
CA SER A 110 -19.03 6.50 19.49
C SER A 110 -19.99 5.31 19.62
N GLU A 111 -21.01 5.42 20.47
CA GLU A 111 -22.09 4.43 20.60
C GLU A 111 -22.76 4.13 19.25
N LEU A 112 -22.92 5.15 18.38
CA LEU A 112 -23.45 5.00 17.02
C LEU A 112 -22.51 4.20 16.10
N ASN A 113 -21.20 4.18 16.40
CA ASN A 113 -20.20 3.47 15.60
C ASN A 113 -20.24 1.95 15.85
N LYS A 114 -20.88 1.46 16.93
CA LYS A 114 -20.91 0.03 17.26
C LYS A 114 -21.44 -0.84 16.11
N ALA A 115 -22.46 -0.35 15.39
CA ALA A 115 -22.98 -1.04 14.21
C ALA A 115 -21.94 -1.13 13.08
N TRP A 116 -21.10 -0.10 12.94
CA TRP A 116 -20.06 -0.01 11.91
C TRP A 116 -18.82 -0.85 12.26
N LEU A 117 -18.54 -1.07 13.55
CA LEU A 117 -17.37 -1.84 14.01
C LEU A 117 -17.30 -3.21 13.35
N SER A 118 -18.46 -3.85 13.10
CA SER A 118 -18.56 -5.17 12.48
C SER A 118 -17.94 -5.28 11.08
N GLY A 119 -17.79 -4.17 10.35
CA GLY A 119 -17.39 -4.26 8.94
C GLY A 119 -18.56 -4.54 7.98
N ALA A 120 -19.77 -4.83 8.47
CA ALA A 120 -20.90 -5.19 7.60
C ALA A 120 -21.57 -3.97 6.93
N VAL A 121 -21.57 -2.82 7.62
CA VAL A 121 -22.14 -1.55 7.13
C VAL A 121 -21.17 -0.41 7.44
N HIS A 122 -21.03 0.53 6.50
CA HIS A 122 -20.14 1.69 6.64
C HIS A 122 -20.87 2.97 6.29
N PRO A 123 -20.65 4.06 7.05
CA PRO A 123 -21.10 5.36 6.59
C PRO A 123 -20.29 5.76 5.35
N ILE A 124 -20.97 6.32 4.36
CA ILE A 124 -20.32 7.01 3.26
C ILE A 124 -20.27 8.51 3.59
N THR A 125 -19.07 9.10 3.53
CA THR A 125 -18.90 10.54 3.75
C THR A 125 -19.35 11.32 2.50
N LEU A 126 -19.67 12.61 2.64
CA LEU A 126 -19.95 13.47 1.48
C LEU A 126 -18.78 13.51 0.49
N ARG A 127 -17.54 13.48 0.99
CA ARG A 127 -16.33 13.34 0.17
C ARG A 127 -16.33 12.01 -0.59
N GLY A 128 -16.72 10.91 0.07
CA GLY A 128 -16.88 9.61 -0.58
C GLY A 128 -17.94 9.64 -1.68
N MET A 129 -19.09 10.27 -1.43
CA MET A 129 -20.13 10.47 -2.45
C MET A 129 -19.59 11.28 -3.64
N ALA A 130 -18.89 12.39 -3.39
CA ALA A 130 -18.27 13.18 -4.44
C ALA A 130 -17.22 12.38 -5.24
N GLY A 131 -16.43 11.54 -4.56
CA GLY A 131 -15.49 10.63 -5.21
C GLY A 131 -16.17 9.62 -6.13
N ILE A 132 -17.32 9.06 -5.72
CA ILE A 132 -18.12 8.16 -6.57
C ILE A 132 -18.61 8.91 -7.81
N LEU A 133 -19.11 10.14 -7.65
CA LEU A 133 -19.55 10.96 -8.80
C LEU A 133 -18.39 11.21 -9.77
N LEU A 134 -17.22 11.61 -9.28
CA LEU A 134 -16.02 11.83 -10.09
C LEU A 134 -15.56 10.57 -10.85
N ALA A 135 -15.72 9.40 -10.24
CA ALA A 135 -15.27 8.14 -10.83
C ALA A 135 -16.27 7.53 -11.82
N THR A 136 -17.56 7.89 -11.75
CA THR A 136 -18.64 7.20 -12.48
C THR A 136 -19.29 8.05 -13.56
N LEU A 137 -19.32 9.37 -13.39
CA LEU A 137 -20.00 10.25 -14.34
C LEU A 137 -19.12 10.57 -15.56
N PRO A 138 -19.71 10.66 -16.77
CA PRO A 138 -19.01 11.17 -17.95
C PRO A 138 -18.47 12.59 -17.76
N GLU A 139 -17.37 12.93 -18.42
CA GLU A 139 -16.73 14.24 -18.32
C GLU A 139 -17.69 15.41 -18.61
N SER A 140 -18.56 15.26 -19.61
CA SER A 140 -19.59 16.27 -19.93
C SER A 140 -20.57 16.51 -18.79
N THR A 141 -20.98 15.44 -18.12
CA THR A 141 -21.91 15.50 -16.98
C THR A 141 -21.23 16.08 -15.74
N LEU A 142 -19.95 15.74 -15.52
CA LEU A 142 -19.16 16.33 -14.46
C LEU A 142 -18.97 17.84 -14.63
N GLY A 143 -18.73 18.29 -15.87
CA GLY A 143 -18.65 19.72 -16.20
C GLY A 143 -19.92 20.47 -15.82
N GLU A 144 -21.09 19.98 -16.27
CA GLU A 144 -22.40 20.57 -15.96
C GLU A 144 -22.71 20.55 -14.45
N LEU A 145 -22.47 19.41 -13.79
CA LEU A 145 -22.64 19.31 -12.34
C LEU A 145 -21.73 20.28 -11.59
N GLY A 146 -20.48 20.44 -12.05
CA GLY A 146 -19.54 21.43 -11.53
C GLY A 146 -20.07 22.85 -11.64
N LEU A 147 -20.68 23.21 -12.78
CA LEU A 147 -21.32 24.52 -12.97
C LEU A 147 -22.49 24.73 -11.99
N TYR A 148 -23.32 23.71 -11.77
CA TYR A 148 -24.42 23.79 -10.79
C TYR A 148 -23.90 23.95 -9.36
N LEU A 149 -22.82 23.26 -9.01
CA LEU A 149 -22.17 23.41 -7.70
C LEU A 149 -21.56 24.81 -7.52
N ILE A 150 -20.93 25.36 -8.56
CA ILE A 150 -20.40 26.73 -8.56
C ILE A 150 -21.54 27.73 -8.36
N GLU A 151 -22.64 27.65 -9.13
CA GLU A 151 -23.81 28.53 -8.97
C GLU A 151 -24.45 28.40 -7.57
N ALA A 152 -24.51 27.18 -7.02
CA ALA A 152 -25.01 26.92 -5.67
C ALA A 152 -24.10 27.46 -4.55
N SER A 153 -22.81 27.72 -4.86
CA SER A 153 -21.79 28.19 -3.92
C SER A 153 -21.62 29.72 -3.82
N GLY A 154 -22.26 30.50 -4.71
CA GLY A 154 -22.12 31.97 -4.75
C GLY A 154 -22.34 32.67 -3.40
N GLU A 155 -21.52 33.68 -3.10
CA GLU A 155 -21.39 34.31 -1.76
C GLU A 155 -22.48 35.33 -1.36
N LYS A 156 -22.76 35.28 -0.04
CA LYS A 156 -23.72 35.96 0.86
C LYS A 156 -24.29 37.33 0.48
N ASN A 157 -25.27 37.37 -0.43
CA ASN A 157 -26.31 38.41 -0.52
C ASN A 157 -27.71 37.77 -0.61
N ASP A 158 -28.73 38.36 0.03
CA ASP A 158 -30.12 37.85 0.22
C ASP A 158 -30.85 37.29 -1.04
N LYS A 159 -30.31 37.45 -2.25
CA LYS A 159 -30.68 36.72 -3.48
C LYS A 159 -30.24 35.24 -3.48
N GLU A 160 -29.65 34.73 -2.40
CA GLU A 160 -28.93 33.46 -2.36
C GLU A 160 -29.73 32.20 -2.17
N LYS A 161 -30.81 32.25 -1.39
CA LYS A 161 -31.73 31.11 -1.29
C LYS A 161 -32.23 30.71 -2.67
N GLN A 162 -32.45 31.70 -3.54
CA GLN A 162 -32.80 31.48 -4.94
C GLN A 162 -31.68 30.81 -5.75
N SER A 163 -30.40 31.00 -5.42
CA SER A 163 -29.29 30.41 -6.19
C SER A 163 -29.17 28.90 -5.99
N ARG A 164 -29.29 28.42 -4.74
CA ARG A 164 -29.28 26.98 -4.44
C ARG A 164 -30.54 26.29 -4.97
N ASP A 165 -31.71 26.86 -4.72
CA ASP A 165 -32.98 26.27 -5.18
C ASP A 165 -33.05 26.23 -6.71
N LYS A 166 -32.53 27.26 -7.38
CA LYS A 166 -32.40 27.31 -8.85
C LYS A 166 -31.40 26.28 -9.37
N SER A 167 -30.24 26.14 -8.73
CA SER A 167 -29.25 25.12 -9.12
C SER A 167 -29.78 23.71 -8.93
N LEU A 168 -30.52 23.47 -7.84
CA LEU A 168 -31.23 22.22 -7.60
C LEU A 168 -32.32 21.98 -8.65
N SER A 169 -33.10 23.00 -9.01
CA SER A 169 -34.11 22.91 -10.07
C SER A 169 -33.49 22.61 -11.44
N LYS A 170 -32.31 23.18 -11.74
CA LYS A 170 -31.52 22.85 -12.92
C LYS A 170 -31.08 21.39 -12.89
N LEU A 171 -30.52 20.91 -11.78
CA LEU A 171 -30.15 19.51 -11.61
C LEU A 171 -31.35 18.56 -11.83
N ILE A 172 -32.51 18.87 -11.22
CA ILE A 172 -33.74 18.07 -11.37
C ILE A 172 -34.24 18.04 -12.82
N SER A 173 -34.05 19.12 -13.57
CA SER A 173 -34.50 19.21 -14.97
C SER A 173 -33.45 18.74 -15.99
N TYR A 174 -32.20 18.53 -15.56
CA TYR A 174 -31.12 18.07 -16.40
C TYR A 174 -31.27 16.58 -16.70
N LYS A 175 -31.60 16.25 -17.94
CA LYS A 175 -31.79 14.87 -18.38
C LYS A 175 -30.43 14.22 -18.63
N CYS A 176 -30.07 13.25 -17.81
CA CYS A 176 -28.82 12.52 -17.96
C CYS A 176 -28.95 11.11 -17.41
N ASP A 177 -28.91 10.12 -18.31
CA ASP A 177 -29.02 8.70 -17.95
C ASP A 177 -28.00 8.27 -16.89
N ALA A 178 -26.81 8.88 -16.85
CA ALA A 178 -25.78 8.58 -15.86
C ALA A 178 -26.18 9.05 -14.44
N LEU A 179 -26.83 10.22 -14.31
CA LEU A 179 -27.33 10.72 -13.02
C LEU A 179 -28.58 9.97 -12.55
N ASP A 180 -29.34 9.41 -13.48
CA ASP A 180 -30.52 8.57 -13.22
C ASP A 180 -30.16 7.09 -13.02
N SER A 181 -28.89 6.72 -13.15
CA SER A 181 -28.39 5.35 -12.96
C SER A 181 -27.93 5.09 -11.53
N PHE A 182 -27.98 3.83 -11.11
CA PHE A 182 -27.39 3.41 -9.84
C PHE A 182 -25.88 3.18 -10.02
N PRO A 183 -25.03 3.68 -9.10
CA PRO A 183 -23.62 3.37 -9.15
C PRO A 183 -23.39 1.86 -8.95
N ASP A 184 -22.21 1.41 -9.33
CA ASP A 184 -21.71 0.06 -9.06
C ASP A 184 -21.42 -0.20 -7.57
N GLU A 185 -21.86 0.66 -6.65
CA GLU A 185 -21.84 0.39 -5.21
C GLU A 185 -23.26 0.38 -4.64
N PRO A 186 -23.56 -0.47 -3.64
CA PRO A 186 -24.89 -0.53 -3.03
C PRO A 186 -25.07 0.68 -2.10
N LEU A 187 -25.36 1.84 -2.68
CA LEU A 187 -25.77 3.03 -1.95
C LEU A 187 -27.27 2.98 -1.74
N VAL A 188 -27.68 2.82 -0.48
CA VAL A 188 -29.10 2.75 -0.12
C VAL A 188 -29.47 3.86 0.85
N SER A 189 -30.63 4.48 0.61
CA SER A 189 -31.31 5.31 1.59
C SER A 189 -32.24 4.45 2.43
N VAL A 190 -32.10 4.51 3.75
CA VAL A 190 -32.98 3.79 4.68
C VAL A 190 -34.08 4.74 5.14
N ASN A 191 -35.34 4.39 4.92
CA ASN A 191 -36.47 5.14 5.45
C ASN A 191 -36.53 4.95 6.98
N PRO A 192 -36.26 5.98 7.80
CA PRO A 192 -36.23 5.85 9.25
C PRO A 192 -37.60 5.58 9.87
N ALA A 193 -38.70 5.82 9.13
CA ALA A 193 -40.05 5.53 9.59
C ALA A 193 -40.48 4.08 9.33
N ALA A 194 -39.72 3.31 8.54
CA ALA A 194 -40.01 1.90 8.29
C ALA A 194 -39.68 1.04 9.53
N SER A 195 -40.36 -0.11 9.66
CA SER A 195 -40.06 -1.03 10.76
C SER A 195 -38.69 -1.70 10.56
N GLN A 196 -38.00 -1.99 11.67
CA GLN A 196 -36.68 -2.64 11.65
C GLN A 196 -36.69 -3.97 10.88
N ARG A 197 -37.78 -4.74 10.97
CA ARG A 197 -37.96 -6.00 10.24
C ARG A 197 -37.94 -5.76 8.73
N LEU A 198 -38.71 -4.77 8.26
CA LEU A 198 -38.84 -4.45 6.84
C LEU A 198 -37.50 -3.93 6.28
N ILE A 199 -36.79 -3.10 7.06
CA ILE A 199 -35.42 -2.64 6.72
C ILE A 199 -34.46 -3.84 6.60
N SER A 200 -34.50 -4.76 7.56
CA SER A 200 -33.60 -5.92 7.58
C SER A 200 -33.86 -6.89 6.43
N GLU A 201 -35.13 -7.17 6.12
CA GLU A 201 -35.54 -8.00 4.98
C GLU A 201 -35.10 -7.34 3.65
N ALA A 202 -35.34 -6.04 3.46
CA ALA A 202 -34.93 -5.33 2.25
C ALA A 202 -33.40 -5.31 2.05
N ILE A 203 -32.63 -5.06 3.12
CA ILE A 203 -31.16 -5.10 3.06
C ILE A 203 -30.66 -6.51 2.72
N LYS A 204 -31.27 -7.55 3.33
CA LYS A 204 -30.91 -8.94 3.08
C LYS A 204 -31.16 -9.35 1.64
N ASP A 205 -32.32 -8.99 1.09
CA ASP A 205 -32.70 -9.32 -0.29
C ASP A 205 -31.81 -8.60 -1.30
N LEU A 206 -31.53 -7.31 -1.08
CA LEU A 206 -30.62 -6.54 -1.91
C LEU A 206 -29.21 -7.15 -1.91
N HIS A 207 -28.70 -7.50 -0.73
CA HIS A 207 -27.40 -8.14 -0.59
C HIS A 207 -27.32 -9.50 -1.32
N ALA A 208 -28.38 -10.32 -1.25
CA ALA A 208 -28.46 -11.58 -1.98
C ALA A 208 -28.47 -11.37 -3.51
N GLN A 209 -29.25 -10.42 -4.01
CA GLN A 209 -29.29 -10.07 -5.43
C GLN A 209 -27.93 -9.60 -5.93
N TRP A 210 -27.24 -8.77 -5.14
CA TRP A 210 -25.89 -8.29 -5.46
C TRP A 210 -24.86 -9.40 -5.52
N LYS A 211 -24.86 -10.30 -4.52
CA LYS A 211 -23.99 -11.47 -4.53
C LYS A 211 -24.20 -12.32 -5.78
N ASN A 212 -25.45 -12.57 -6.15
CA ASN A 212 -25.78 -13.34 -7.35
C ASN A 212 -25.34 -12.64 -8.63
N LYS A 213 -25.65 -11.33 -8.78
CA LYS A 213 -25.30 -10.55 -9.97
C LYS A 213 -23.79 -10.45 -10.20
N ARG A 214 -23.00 -10.47 -9.13
CA ARG A 214 -21.53 -10.32 -9.18
C ARG A 214 -20.76 -11.61 -8.92
N GLU A 215 -21.45 -12.74 -8.84
CA GLU A 215 -20.86 -14.06 -8.56
C GLU A 215 -19.97 -14.06 -7.29
N LEU A 216 -20.34 -13.24 -6.30
CA LEU A 216 -19.58 -13.11 -5.06
C LEU A 216 -19.82 -14.34 -4.19
N LYS A 217 -18.75 -15.10 -3.96
CA LYS A 217 -18.79 -16.26 -3.06
C LYS A 217 -18.97 -15.83 -1.62
N GLU A 218 -19.72 -16.61 -0.86
CA GLU A 218 -19.75 -16.44 0.59
C GLU A 218 -18.37 -16.72 1.18
N GLN A 219 -17.85 -15.72 1.88
CA GLN A 219 -16.64 -15.84 2.66
C GLN A 219 -17.03 -15.91 4.13
N ARG A 220 -16.50 -16.93 4.82
CA ARG A 220 -16.65 -17.03 6.27
C ARG A 220 -15.80 -15.93 6.91
N ASP A 221 -16.37 -15.22 7.88
CA ASP A 221 -15.60 -14.29 8.70
C ASP A 221 -14.47 -15.06 9.42
N ARG A 222 -13.24 -14.58 9.24
CA ARG A 222 -12.02 -15.10 9.87
C ARG A 222 -11.31 -14.00 10.65
N SER A 223 -12.07 -13.05 11.17
CA SER A 223 -11.60 -11.97 12.05
C SER A 223 -10.74 -12.50 13.21
N ASP A 224 -11.05 -13.70 13.72
CA ASP A 224 -10.26 -14.43 14.72
C ASP A 224 -8.83 -14.77 14.27
N LYS A 225 -8.62 -15.03 12.99
CA LYS A 225 -7.31 -15.36 12.41
C LYS A 225 -6.51 -14.13 12.00
N ASN A 226 -7.18 -13.04 11.66
CA ASN A 226 -6.52 -11.81 11.21
C ASN A 226 -5.51 -11.31 12.26
N ILE A 227 -5.85 -11.39 13.55
CA ILE A 227 -4.94 -11.03 14.66
C ILE A 227 -3.67 -11.90 14.60
N LYS A 228 -3.82 -13.23 14.49
CA LYS A 228 -2.68 -14.16 14.40
C LYS A 228 -1.80 -13.91 13.18
N TYR A 229 -2.40 -13.46 12.08
CA TYR A 229 -1.64 -13.07 10.89
C TYR A 229 -0.81 -11.82 11.18
N LEU A 230 -1.42 -10.80 11.78
CA LEU A 230 -0.73 -9.57 12.17
C LEU A 230 0.37 -9.83 13.22
N ASP A 231 0.18 -10.73 14.18
CA ASP A 231 1.22 -11.08 15.15
C ASP A 231 2.48 -11.64 14.46
N VAL A 232 2.30 -12.49 13.45
CA VAL A 232 3.42 -13.02 12.65
C VAL A 232 4.07 -11.93 11.80
N TRP A 233 3.27 -11.02 11.23
CA TRP A 233 3.80 -9.85 10.52
C TRP A 233 4.63 -8.98 11.45
N ASP A 234 4.12 -8.68 12.63
CA ASP A 234 4.75 -7.78 13.59
C ASP A 234 6.09 -8.32 14.04
N LEU A 235 6.17 -9.60 14.39
CA LEU A 235 7.44 -10.24 14.73
C LEU A 235 8.40 -10.34 13.54
N ARG A 236 7.89 -10.62 12.32
CA ARG A 236 8.74 -10.80 11.14
C ARG A 236 9.33 -9.48 10.66
N GLU A 237 8.52 -8.45 10.66
CA GLU A 237 8.84 -7.14 10.11
C GLU A 237 9.25 -6.13 11.19
N GLY A 238 9.25 -6.50 12.48
CA GLY A 238 9.72 -5.64 13.55
C GLY A 238 8.73 -4.53 13.93
N PHE A 239 7.43 -4.77 13.78
CA PHE A 239 6.42 -3.85 14.30
C PHE A 239 6.13 -4.16 15.77
N SER A 240 5.96 -3.11 16.56
CA SER A 240 5.42 -3.22 17.91
C SER A 240 3.89 -3.34 17.88
N ASN A 241 3.30 -3.78 18.99
CA ASN A 241 1.85 -3.73 19.18
C ASN A 241 1.30 -2.29 19.11
N GLU A 242 2.14 -1.31 19.41
CA GLU A 242 1.83 0.12 19.27
C GLU A 242 1.93 0.57 17.82
N GLY A 243 2.35 -0.27 16.86
CA GLY A 243 2.46 0.05 15.43
C GLY A 243 3.61 0.96 15.09
N THR A 244 4.59 1.07 15.99
CA THR A 244 5.89 1.63 15.67
C THR A 244 6.73 0.55 15.00
N TYR A 245 7.47 0.93 13.96
CA TYR A 245 8.37 0.04 13.25
C TYR A 245 9.79 0.16 13.82
N ASP A 246 10.44 -0.96 14.11
CA ASP A 246 11.83 -1.07 14.54
C ASP A 246 12.51 -2.29 13.89
N VAL A 247 13.46 -2.02 12.99
CA VAL A 247 14.22 -3.05 12.27
C VAL A 247 15.00 -3.98 13.19
N SER A 248 15.39 -3.50 14.38
CA SER A 248 16.15 -4.31 15.36
C SER A 248 15.31 -5.39 16.03
N GLN A 249 13.98 -5.29 15.94
CA GLN A 249 13.03 -6.25 16.52
C GLN A 249 12.63 -7.37 15.55
N GLU A 250 13.14 -7.35 14.31
CA GLU A 250 12.81 -8.35 13.30
C GLU A 250 13.28 -9.76 13.70
N ARG A 251 12.39 -10.74 13.51
CA ARG A 251 12.67 -12.15 13.78
C ARG A 251 12.63 -13.00 12.51
N THR A 252 13.38 -14.09 12.53
CA THR A 252 13.32 -15.16 11.53
C THR A 252 12.04 -15.96 11.68
N PHE A 253 11.60 -16.65 10.61
CA PHE A 253 10.43 -17.53 10.73
C PHE A 253 10.68 -18.70 11.69
N LYS A 254 11.93 -19.14 11.84
CA LYS A 254 12.29 -20.19 12.81
C LYS A 254 12.16 -19.70 14.25
N GLU A 255 12.60 -18.48 14.55
CA GLU A 255 12.43 -17.88 15.88
C GLU A 255 10.95 -17.68 16.21
N ILE A 256 10.17 -17.17 15.26
CA ILE A 256 8.72 -17.00 15.42
C ILE A 256 8.02 -18.35 15.62
N ALA A 257 8.38 -19.37 14.83
CA ALA A 257 7.83 -20.72 14.97
C ALA A 257 8.13 -21.32 16.36
N LYS A 258 9.34 -21.10 16.86
CA LYS A 258 9.74 -21.54 18.21
C LYS A 258 8.97 -20.81 19.31
N GLU A 259 8.85 -19.50 19.21
CA GLU A 259 8.14 -18.66 20.18
C GLU A 259 6.63 -18.97 20.23
N GLN A 260 5.99 -19.03 19.05
CA GLN A 260 4.55 -19.31 18.95
C GLN A 260 4.21 -20.80 19.03
N SER A 261 5.21 -21.67 19.27
CA SER A 261 5.05 -23.13 19.30
C SER A 261 4.25 -23.67 18.09
N SER A 262 4.55 -23.14 16.89
CA SER A 262 3.79 -23.39 15.66
C SER A 262 4.71 -23.93 14.55
N PRO A 263 4.21 -24.79 13.64
CA PRO A 263 5.01 -25.27 12.52
C PRO A 263 5.50 -24.11 11.63
N LEU A 264 6.71 -24.24 11.08
CA LEU A 264 7.31 -23.23 10.19
C LEU A 264 6.41 -22.92 8.98
N THR A 265 5.76 -23.94 8.43
CA THR A 265 4.80 -23.80 7.32
C THR A 265 3.58 -22.95 7.72
N THR A 266 3.08 -23.11 8.94
CA THR A 266 1.98 -22.30 9.49
C THR A 266 2.38 -20.84 9.62
N VAL A 267 3.56 -20.57 10.18
CA VAL A 267 4.11 -19.20 10.28
C VAL A 267 4.26 -18.56 8.90
N SER A 268 4.84 -19.29 7.93
CA SER A 268 4.97 -18.81 6.56
C SER A 268 3.61 -18.48 5.92
N ASN A 269 2.60 -19.32 6.12
CA ASN A 269 1.26 -19.10 5.59
C ASN A 269 0.54 -17.93 6.29
N HIS A 270 0.70 -17.79 7.61
CA HIS A 270 0.19 -16.64 8.36
C HIS A 270 0.83 -15.34 7.86
N TYR A 271 2.14 -15.34 7.64
CA TYR A 271 2.85 -14.20 7.08
C TYR A 271 2.33 -13.81 5.69
N ARG A 272 2.13 -14.78 4.78
CA ARG A 272 1.56 -14.52 3.45
C ARG A 272 0.14 -13.94 3.54
N SER A 273 -0.66 -14.46 4.47
CA SER A 273 -2.01 -13.96 4.72
C SER A 273 -2.00 -12.55 5.29
N ALA A 274 -1.06 -12.24 6.18
CA ALA A 274 -0.86 -10.90 6.73
C ALA A 274 -0.39 -9.91 5.66
N PHE A 275 0.52 -10.34 4.80
CA PHE A 275 0.98 -9.56 3.66
C PHE A 275 -0.20 -9.18 2.74
N GLU A 276 -1.03 -10.17 2.37
CA GLU A 276 -2.21 -9.92 1.55
C GLU A 276 -3.22 -9.03 2.27
N LEU A 277 -3.38 -9.20 3.58
CA LEU A 277 -4.25 -8.35 4.39
C LEU A 277 -3.77 -6.89 4.38
N ILE A 278 -2.47 -6.65 4.58
CA ILE A 278 -1.87 -5.31 4.66
C ILE A 278 -1.76 -4.66 3.29
N ILE A 279 -1.17 -5.34 2.32
CA ILE A 279 -0.86 -4.80 1.00
C ILE A 279 -2.06 -4.88 0.05
N GLY A 280 -2.96 -5.84 0.25
CA GLY A 280 -4.12 -6.05 -0.60
C GLY A 280 -3.92 -6.93 -1.81
N LYS A 281 -2.77 -7.57 -1.89
CA LYS A 281 -2.41 -8.46 -3.00
C LYS A 281 -1.68 -9.68 -2.46
N PRO A 282 -1.84 -10.85 -3.10
CA PRO A 282 -1.14 -12.06 -2.69
C PRO A 282 0.37 -11.84 -2.60
N TYR A 283 0.98 -12.42 -1.57
CA TYR A 283 2.42 -12.33 -1.40
C TYR A 283 3.17 -12.83 -2.63
N SER A 284 4.07 -11.99 -3.14
CA SER A 284 5.14 -12.43 -4.03
C SER A 284 6.45 -11.75 -3.59
N PRO A 285 7.61 -12.39 -3.78
CA PRO A 285 8.89 -11.77 -3.44
C PRO A 285 9.15 -10.44 -4.17
N GLU A 286 8.63 -10.31 -5.39
CA GLU A 286 8.71 -9.08 -6.19
C GLU A 286 7.87 -7.96 -5.55
N LEU A 287 6.60 -8.25 -5.24
CA LEU A 287 5.72 -7.28 -4.61
C LEU A 287 6.21 -6.89 -3.22
N TRP A 288 6.70 -7.85 -2.44
CA TRP A 288 7.31 -7.56 -1.14
C TRP A 288 8.48 -6.59 -1.28
N TRP A 289 9.28 -6.72 -2.33
CA TRP A 289 10.37 -5.80 -2.58
C TRP A 289 9.86 -4.41 -2.94
N ASN A 290 8.88 -4.33 -3.83
CA ASN A 290 8.31 -3.07 -4.29
C ASN A 290 7.57 -2.30 -3.18
N THR A 291 7.15 -2.99 -2.12
CA THR A 291 6.50 -2.37 -0.97
C THR A 291 7.42 -2.29 0.25
N MET A 292 7.69 -3.41 0.90
CA MET A 292 8.47 -3.49 2.14
C MET A 292 9.97 -3.31 1.89
N GLY A 293 10.51 -3.87 0.82
CA GLY A 293 11.94 -3.78 0.51
C GLY A 293 12.41 -2.34 0.30
N VAL A 294 11.69 -1.57 -0.52
CA VAL A 294 11.95 -0.13 -0.72
C VAL A 294 11.85 0.63 0.61
N PHE A 295 10.84 0.34 1.42
CA PHE A 295 10.68 0.96 2.75
C PHE A 295 11.90 0.68 3.65
N LYS A 296 12.35 -0.57 3.74
CA LYS A 296 13.49 -0.96 4.58
C LYS A 296 14.81 -0.37 4.12
N LEU A 297 15.09 -0.38 2.81
CA LEU A 297 16.35 0.16 2.28
C LEU A 297 16.55 1.64 2.62
N ASN A 298 15.48 2.42 2.61
CA ASN A 298 15.55 3.84 2.96
C ASN A 298 15.97 4.09 4.42
N LEU A 299 15.84 3.10 5.31
CA LEU A 299 16.30 3.22 6.70
C LEU A 299 17.82 3.06 6.82
N PHE A 300 18.48 2.48 5.82
CA PHE A 300 19.92 2.21 5.82
C PHE A 300 20.74 3.27 5.05
N ASN A 301 20.14 4.37 4.58
CA ASN A 301 20.82 5.52 3.96
C ASN A 301 21.76 5.20 2.77
N PHE A 302 21.50 4.16 1.98
CA PHE A 302 22.29 3.91 0.78
C PHE A 302 22.00 4.95 -0.34
N GLU A 303 23.02 5.42 -1.06
CA GLU A 303 22.89 6.21 -2.31
C GLU A 303 22.75 5.29 -3.56
N HIS A 304 21.90 5.60 -4.57
CA HIS A 304 21.40 4.64 -5.59
C HIS A 304 20.96 5.29 -6.91
N SER A 305 21.06 4.52 -8.01
CA SER A 305 20.52 4.88 -9.32
C SER A 305 19.09 4.35 -9.54
N VAL A 306 18.22 5.22 -10.07
CA VAL A 306 16.78 5.00 -10.33
C VAL A 306 16.52 3.87 -11.33
N VAL A 307 17.44 3.62 -12.27
CA VAL A 307 17.30 2.62 -13.34
C VAL A 307 17.30 1.18 -12.80
N SER A 308 17.88 0.98 -11.62
CA SER A 308 18.05 -0.33 -10.98
C SER A 308 16.74 -0.94 -10.45
N GLN A 309 15.71 -0.12 -10.22
CA GLN A 309 14.38 -0.57 -9.77
C GLN A 309 13.45 -0.95 -10.94
N LEU A 310 13.86 -0.67 -12.18
CA LEU A 310 13.03 -0.78 -13.39
C LEU A 310 13.04 -2.15 -14.08
N ARG A 311 13.87 -3.11 -13.65
CA ARG A 311 13.98 -4.40 -14.33
C ARG A 311 12.97 -5.41 -13.75
N PRO A 312 12.03 -5.95 -14.56
CA PRO A 312 11.05 -6.91 -14.09
C PRO A 312 11.74 -8.12 -13.49
N ARG A 313 11.42 -8.43 -12.24
CA ARG A 313 11.89 -9.67 -11.63
C ARG A 313 10.92 -10.74 -12.07
N LYS A 314 11.27 -11.49 -13.12
CA LYS A 314 10.51 -12.69 -13.46
C LYS A 314 10.39 -13.55 -12.21
N SER A 315 9.16 -13.67 -11.68
CA SER A 315 8.81 -14.77 -10.80
C SER A 315 9.32 -16.06 -11.44
N ARG A 316 9.74 -17.03 -10.63
CA ARG A 316 9.98 -18.38 -11.14
C ARG A 316 8.67 -18.84 -11.75
N THR A 317 8.52 -18.65 -13.06
CA THR A 317 7.55 -19.36 -13.86
C THR A 317 7.82 -20.82 -13.54
N PRO A 318 6.81 -21.60 -13.11
CA PRO A 318 6.99 -23.04 -12.98
C PRO A 318 7.63 -23.48 -14.29
N ARG A 319 8.88 -23.94 -14.25
CA ARG A 319 9.51 -24.44 -15.46
C ARG A 319 8.56 -25.53 -15.97
N PRO A 320 8.06 -25.48 -17.21
CA PRO A 320 7.47 -26.67 -17.79
C PRO A 320 8.48 -27.79 -17.54
N VAL A 321 8.01 -28.89 -16.96
CA VAL A 321 8.86 -30.03 -16.63
C VAL A 321 9.67 -30.33 -17.88
N PRO A 322 11.01 -30.22 -17.82
CA PRO A 322 11.83 -30.39 -18.99
C PRO A 322 11.50 -31.73 -19.65
N GLU A 323 11.29 -31.73 -20.96
CA GLU A 323 11.18 -32.96 -21.75
C GLU A 323 12.43 -33.84 -21.62
N SER A 324 13.50 -33.39 -20.96
CA SER A 324 14.64 -34.23 -20.58
C SER A 324 14.32 -35.27 -19.48
N ILE A 325 13.14 -35.24 -18.84
CA ILE A 325 12.57 -36.38 -18.08
C ILE A 325 11.83 -37.36 -19.02
N LEU A 326 11.61 -36.96 -20.27
CA LEU A 326 11.01 -37.71 -21.38
C LEU A 326 12.01 -37.92 -22.53
N GLY A 327 13.30 -38.07 -22.24
CA GLY A 327 14.28 -38.60 -23.19
C GLY A 327 14.75 -37.68 -24.33
N ALA A 328 16.03 -37.87 -24.65
CA ALA A 328 16.81 -37.33 -25.77
C ALA A 328 17.45 -35.93 -25.62
N GLU A 329 18.72 -35.93 -26.04
CA GLU A 329 19.78 -34.93 -25.96
C GLU A 329 19.49 -33.65 -26.76
N ILE A 330 19.81 -32.48 -26.21
CA ILE A 330 20.24 -31.32 -26.99
C ILE A 330 21.31 -30.53 -26.22
N ASP A 331 22.48 -30.40 -26.85
CA ASP A 331 23.60 -29.52 -26.51
C ASP A 331 23.18 -28.04 -26.41
N PHE A 332 23.57 -27.36 -25.33
CA PHE A 332 23.47 -25.90 -25.24
C PHE A 332 24.85 -25.27 -25.07
N LEU A 333 25.31 -24.64 -26.15
CA LEU A 333 26.51 -23.81 -26.20
C LEU A 333 26.30 -22.46 -25.50
N ASN A 334 27.29 -22.13 -24.68
CA ASN A 334 27.53 -20.83 -24.07
C ASN A 334 27.67 -19.72 -25.12
N GLN A 335 27.02 -18.57 -24.87
CA GLN A 335 27.49 -17.25 -25.31
C GLN A 335 26.96 -16.20 -24.33
N VAL A 336 27.78 -15.80 -23.36
CA VAL A 336 27.64 -14.53 -22.65
C VAL A 336 28.74 -13.61 -23.17
N THR A 337 28.34 -12.61 -23.95
CA THR A 337 29.17 -11.48 -24.32
C THR A 337 29.60 -10.71 -23.07
N ARG A 338 30.92 -10.58 -22.89
CA ARG A 338 31.54 -9.55 -22.05
C ARG A 338 31.31 -8.18 -22.70
N THR A 339 30.88 -7.22 -21.92
CA THR A 339 31.03 -5.79 -22.20
C THR A 339 31.68 -5.14 -20.99
N ASP A 340 32.77 -4.44 -21.25
CA ASP A 340 33.61 -3.69 -20.32
C ASP A 340 32.89 -2.46 -19.73
N GLU A 341 33.37 -2.04 -18.56
CA GLU A 341 33.05 -0.82 -17.78
C GLU A 341 31.56 -0.51 -17.57
N TYR A 342 30.95 -1.23 -16.63
CA TYR A 342 29.66 -0.84 -16.05
C TYR A 342 29.82 -0.52 -14.57
N GLU A 343 29.36 0.65 -14.16
CA GLU A 343 28.90 0.86 -12.78
C GLU A 343 27.85 -0.23 -12.49
N LEU A 344 28.25 -1.26 -11.72
CA LEU A 344 27.37 -2.35 -11.31
C LEU A 344 26.11 -1.79 -10.66
N THR A 345 24.94 -2.12 -11.21
CA THR A 345 23.67 -1.71 -10.59
C THR A 345 23.47 -2.45 -9.27
N TYR A 346 22.79 -1.86 -8.29
CA TYR A 346 22.60 -2.49 -6.97
C TYR A 346 21.83 -3.83 -7.03
N VAL A 347 21.00 -4.06 -8.05
CA VAL A 347 20.33 -5.36 -8.25
C VAL A 347 21.27 -6.39 -8.87
N GLU A 348 22.20 -5.97 -9.73
CA GLU A 348 23.32 -6.82 -10.17
C GLU A 348 24.22 -7.12 -8.99
N LEU A 349 24.62 -6.11 -8.20
CA LEU A 349 25.33 -6.29 -6.94
C LEU A 349 24.60 -7.28 -6.04
N MET A 350 23.29 -7.14 -5.79
CA MET A 350 22.56 -8.04 -4.90
C MET A 350 22.31 -9.45 -5.50
N ALA A 351 22.11 -9.56 -6.81
CA ALA A 351 21.99 -10.85 -7.49
C ALA A 351 23.35 -11.57 -7.55
N GLU A 352 24.42 -10.81 -7.70
CA GLU A 352 25.81 -11.23 -7.68
C GLU A 352 26.24 -11.60 -6.27
N LEU A 353 25.87 -10.83 -5.25
CA LEU A 353 26.04 -11.17 -3.84
C LEU A 353 25.27 -12.44 -3.48
N LYS A 354 24.02 -12.61 -3.95
CA LYS A 354 23.29 -13.87 -3.78
C LYS A 354 23.96 -15.03 -4.50
N SER A 355 24.42 -14.81 -5.73
CA SER A 355 25.16 -15.79 -6.52
C SER A 355 26.46 -16.18 -5.80
N PHE A 356 27.17 -15.22 -5.25
CA PHE A 356 28.42 -15.41 -4.51
C PHE A 356 28.21 -16.16 -3.20
N ILE A 357 27.16 -15.80 -2.45
CA ILE A 357 26.75 -16.53 -1.25
C ILE A 357 26.34 -17.97 -1.62
N GLY A 358 25.59 -18.16 -2.71
CA GLY A 358 25.18 -19.48 -3.21
C GLY A 358 26.36 -20.31 -3.73
N GLN A 359 27.42 -19.67 -4.21
CA GLN A 359 28.70 -20.29 -4.58
C GLN A 359 29.57 -20.63 -3.36
N GLY A 360 29.15 -20.25 -2.14
CA GLY A 360 29.88 -20.52 -0.91
C GLY A 360 31.09 -19.61 -0.67
N LEU A 361 31.21 -18.49 -1.39
CA LEU A 361 32.31 -17.54 -1.22
C LEU A 361 32.27 -16.92 0.18
N SER A 362 33.43 -16.57 0.72
CA SER A 362 33.61 -15.83 1.98
C SER A 362 33.44 -14.32 1.78
N ASP A 363 33.21 -13.57 2.86
CA ASP A 363 32.98 -12.12 2.77
C ASP A 363 34.20 -11.38 2.20
N LYS A 364 35.42 -11.87 2.46
CA LYS A 364 36.66 -11.34 1.87
C LYS A 364 36.73 -11.55 0.35
N GLU A 365 36.40 -12.75 -0.11
CA GLU A 365 36.38 -13.07 -1.56
C GLU A 365 35.30 -12.27 -2.30
N ILE A 366 34.19 -11.97 -1.62
CA ILE A 366 33.13 -11.11 -2.15
C ILE A 366 33.61 -9.66 -2.28
N HIS A 367 34.32 -9.11 -1.29
CA HIS A 367 34.89 -7.77 -1.37
C HIS A 367 35.90 -7.63 -2.51
N GLU A 368 36.79 -8.62 -2.67
CA GLU A 368 37.77 -8.65 -3.77
C GLU A 368 37.08 -8.73 -5.13
N ARG A 369 36.05 -9.56 -5.29
CA ARG A 369 35.33 -9.68 -6.57
C ARG A 369 34.52 -8.44 -6.95
N LEU A 370 34.08 -7.68 -5.96
CA LEU A 370 33.37 -6.41 -6.18
C LEU A 370 34.31 -5.22 -6.38
N GLY A 371 35.63 -5.42 -6.32
CA GLY A 371 36.62 -4.36 -6.47
C GLY A 371 36.61 -3.33 -5.34
N VAL A 372 36.09 -3.70 -4.16
CA VAL A 372 36.04 -2.81 -3.00
C VAL A 372 37.34 -2.97 -2.21
N GLU A 373 38.25 -2.01 -2.33
CA GLU A 373 39.61 -2.08 -1.74
C GLU A 373 39.64 -2.09 -0.19
N THR A 374 38.52 -1.83 0.48
CA THR A 374 38.41 -1.78 1.94
C THR A 374 37.19 -2.54 2.44
N GLU A 375 37.30 -3.18 3.61
CA GLU A 375 36.16 -3.82 4.31
C GLU A 375 35.08 -2.77 4.60
N ASN A 376 34.05 -2.72 3.75
CA ASN A 376 32.96 -1.75 3.89
C ASN A 376 32.00 -2.28 4.97
N PRO A 377 31.85 -1.62 6.12
CA PRO A 377 31.06 -2.12 7.24
C PRO A 377 29.59 -2.34 6.85
N VAL A 378 29.06 -1.53 5.95
CA VAL A 378 27.67 -1.64 5.46
C VAL A 378 27.50 -2.88 4.57
N LEU A 379 28.50 -3.21 3.75
CA LEU A 379 28.51 -4.42 2.92
C LEU A 379 28.60 -5.67 3.81
N ILE A 380 29.43 -5.64 4.85
CA ILE A 380 29.54 -6.73 5.84
C ILE A 380 28.21 -6.96 6.56
N GLU A 381 27.56 -5.90 7.02
CA GLU A 381 26.24 -5.99 7.67
C GLU A 381 25.18 -6.56 6.71
N THR A 382 25.20 -6.11 5.45
CA THR A 382 24.31 -6.62 4.39
C THR A 382 24.55 -8.10 4.10
N LEU A 383 25.81 -8.53 3.95
CA LEU A 383 26.18 -9.92 3.70
C LEU A 383 25.79 -10.83 4.86
N THR A 384 26.03 -10.37 6.09
CA THR A 384 25.63 -11.07 7.32
C THR A 384 24.11 -11.25 7.36
N TRP A 385 23.36 -10.19 7.06
CA TRP A 385 21.90 -10.24 6.97
C TRP A 385 21.41 -11.15 5.84
N MET A 386 22.06 -11.16 4.67
CA MET A 386 21.67 -12.00 3.53
C MET A 386 21.94 -13.49 3.75
N ARG A 387 23.10 -13.84 4.34
CA ARG A 387 23.46 -15.24 4.65
C ARG A 387 22.50 -15.84 5.68
N SER A 388 22.12 -15.07 6.70
CA SER A 388 21.16 -15.54 7.71
C SER A 388 19.81 -15.91 7.07
N ARG A 389 19.37 -15.18 6.04
CA ARG A 389 18.06 -15.40 5.38
C ARG A 389 18.06 -16.42 4.23
N THR A 390 19.18 -16.59 3.51
CA THR A 390 19.25 -17.53 2.37
C THR A 390 19.12 -18.99 2.83
N SER A 391 19.64 -19.30 4.03
CA SER A 391 19.53 -20.62 4.66
C SER A 391 18.10 -21.06 5.03
N GLU A 392 17.11 -20.16 4.91
CA GLU A 392 15.73 -20.39 5.36
C GLU A 392 14.69 -20.41 4.23
N ILE A 393 15.03 -19.85 3.07
CA ILE A 393 14.12 -19.80 1.91
C ILE A 393 14.23 -21.10 1.07
N GLU A 394 15.35 -21.81 1.17
CA GLU A 394 15.60 -23.07 0.46
C GLU A 394 15.17 -24.33 1.24
N LYS A 395 14.65 -24.17 2.46
CA LYS A 395 13.98 -25.21 3.27
C LYS A 395 12.50 -24.91 3.36
#